data_AF-A0A444W1W4-F1
#
_entry.id   AF-A0A444W1W4-F1
#
_cell.length_a   1.000
_cell.length_b   1.000
_cell.length_c   1.000
_cell.angle_alpha   90.00
_cell.angle_beta   90.00
_cell.angle_gamma   90.00
#
_symmetry.space_group_name_H-M   'P 1'
#
loop_
_entity.id
_entity.type
_entity.pdbx_description
1 polymer ?
#
loop_
_entity_poly.entity_id
_entity_poly.type
_entity_poly.pdbx_seq_one_letter_code
_entity_poly.pdbx_strand_id
1 'polypeptide(L)'
;MRTKLFFASLILIVSFTSCKKEVDQNQEVKPAEVEKQNNNFQVTLTATVKTDDNFQLYYSQDAYEVPYKEENSVWMAVKANENPQDIVFNLPEDVIPNYIRIDFGTNEEQKEIIIKNFKMKYYSKSFEAKDSLFFNYFIPNDCVKIVDKKNSIVQTFKTKEGKYDPLFYSEKALYDQIQLIVK
;
A
#
# COMPACT_ATOMS: atom_id res chain seq x y z
N MET A 1 -37.82 -78.28 -11.66
CA MET A 1 -38.34 -77.85 -12.98
C MET A 1 -39.02 -76.49 -12.80
N ARG A 2 -38.74 -75.52 -13.70
CA ARG A 2 -39.54 -74.31 -14.00
C ARG A 2 -39.58 -73.20 -12.93
N THR A 3 -39.52 -71.89 -13.21
CA THR A 3 -39.03 -71.02 -14.30
C THR A 3 -39.16 -69.58 -13.77
N LYS A 4 -38.16 -68.74 -14.09
CA LYS A 4 -38.16 -67.29 -14.42
C LYS A 4 -39.03 -66.31 -13.60
N LEU A 5 -38.41 -65.19 -13.20
CA LEU A 5 -38.80 -63.83 -13.63
C LEU A 5 -37.63 -62.85 -13.43
N PHE A 6 -37.47 -61.96 -14.42
CA PHE A 6 -36.46 -60.91 -14.58
C PHE A 6 -36.87 -59.61 -13.88
N PHE A 7 -35.89 -58.73 -13.61
CA PHE A 7 -35.81 -57.27 -13.85
C PHE A 7 -34.92 -56.62 -12.76
N ALA A 8 -33.65 -56.38 -13.08
CA ALA A 8 -33.10 -55.12 -13.58
C ALA A 8 -32.69 -54.17 -12.44
N SER A 9 -31.37 -54.04 -12.21
CA SER A 9 -30.82 -52.85 -11.58
C SER A 9 -29.52 -52.45 -12.27
N LEU A 10 -29.43 -51.15 -12.44
CA LEU A 10 -28.65 -50.40 -13.40
C LEU A 10 -27.15 -50.42 -13.06
N ILE A 11 -26.35 -50.70 -14.09
CA ILE A 11 -24.90 -50.61 -14.10
C ILE A 11 -24.49 -49.14 -13.95
N LEU A 12 -23.72 -48.81 -12.90
CA LEU A 12 -22.93 -47.58 -12.83
C LEU A 12 -21.44 -47.96 -12.93
N ILE A 13 -20.87 -47.79 -14.13
CA ILE A 13 -19.45 -47.96 -14.39
C ILE A 13 -18.72 -46.72 -13.86
N VAL A 14 -17.92 -46.88 -12.81
CA VAL A 14 -16.93 -45.88 -12.39
C VAL A 14 -15.60 -46.27 -13.04
N SER A 15 -15.27 -45.61 -14.15
CA SER A 15 -13.98 -45.76 -14.82
C SER A 15 -12.90 -45.04 -14.00
N PHE A 16 -12.05 -45.79 -13.31
CA PHE A 16 -10.77 -45.27 -12.81
C PHE A 16 -9.79 -45.15 -13.97
N THR A 17 -9.68 -43.97 -14.58
CA THR A 17 -8.58 -43.65 -15.51
C THR A 17 -7.38 -43.16 -14.70
N SER A 18 -6.54 -44.11 -14.30
CA SER A 18 -5.17 -43.84 -13.84
C SER A 18 -4.32 -43.44 -15.05
N CYS A 19 -4.27 -42.14 -15.35
CA CYS A 19 -3.29 -41.60 -16.28
C CYS A 19 -1.95 -41.41 -15.56
N LYS A 20 -1.09 -42.40 -15.74
CA LYS A 20 0.35 -42.37 -15.49
C LYS A 20 0.94 -41.29 -16.42
N LYS A 21 1.36 -40.15 -15.87
CA LYS A 21 2.15 -39.16 -16.62
C LYS A 21 3.64 -39.48 -16.46
N GLU A 22 4.27 -39.67 -17.61
CA GLU A 22 5.70 -39.85 -17.79
C GLU A 22 6.44 -38.56 -17.40
N VAL A 23 7.62 -38.73 -16.80
CA VAL A 23 8.50 -37.62 -16.41
C VAL A 23 9.28 -37.21 -17.65
N ASP A 24 8.94 -36.05 -18.18
CA ASP A 24 9.67 -35.40 -19.26
C ASP A 24 10.82 -34.56 -18.65
N GLN A 25 12.06 -35.02 -18.85
CA GLN A 25 13.28 -34.33 -18.44
C GLN A 25 13.60 -33.21 -19.43
N ASN A 26 12.89 -32.07 -19.31
CA ASN A 26 13.34 -30.76 -19.80
C ASN A 26 12.40 -29.65 -19.31
N GLN A 27 12.32 -29.48 -18.00
CA GLN A 27 11.95 -28.18 -17.42
C GLN A 27 13.21 -27.57 -16.85
N GLU A 28 13.77 -26.63 -17.59
CA GLU A 28 14.69 -25.63 -17.07
C GLU A 28 13.95 -24.95 -15.91
N VAL A 29 14.35 -25.32 -14.69
CA VAL A 29 13.85 -24.71 -13.46
C VAL A 29 14.33 -23.28 -13.51
N LYS A 30 13.47 -22.36 -13.95
CA LYS A 30 13.64 -20.94 -13.63
C LYS A 30 13.84 -20.91 -12.11
N PRO A 31 14.98 -20.40 -11.61
CA PRO A 31 15.17 -20.23 -10.18
C PRO A 31 13.93 -19.52 -9.66
N ALA A 32 13.29 -20.10 -8.64
CA ALA A 32 12.33 -19.35 -7.85
C ALA A 32 13.06 -18.05 -7.49
N GLU A 33 12.52 -16.93 -7.99
CA GLU A 33 13.01 -15.61 -7.63
C GLU A 33 12.85 -15.57 -6.12
N VAL A 34 13.96 -15.76 -5.40
CA VAL A 34 14.02 -15.44 -3.99
C VAL A 34 13.67 -13.97 -3.99
N GLU A 35 12.44 -13.63 -3.60
CA GLU A 35 12.11 -12.26 -3.23
C GLU A 35 13.23 -11.86 -2.29
N LYS A 36 14.17 -11.03 -2.77
CA LYS A 36 15.07 -10.32 -1.89
C LYS A 36 14.12 -9.62 -0.95
N GLN A 37 14.05 -10.11 0.29
CA GLN A 37 13.35 -9.42 1.35
C GLN A 37 14.03 -8.05 1.38
N ASN A 38 13.37 -7.07 0.77
CA ASN A 38 13.87 -5.73 0.74
C ASN A 38 13.69 -5.24 2.18
N ASN A 39 14.78 -5.25 2.93
CA ASN A 39 14.80 -4.95 4.35
C ASN A 39 14.68 -3.45 4.62
N ASN A 40 14.49 -2.65 3.55
CA ASN A 40 14.31 -1.22 3.65
C ASN A 40 13.05 -0.87 4.42
N PHE A 41 13.08 0.30 5.04
CA PHE A 41 11.89 0.88 5.61
C PHE A 41 10.90 1.18 4.48
N GLN A 42 9.72 0.57 4.53
CA GLN A 42 8.68 0.71 3.51
C GLN A 42 7.49 1.44 4.11
N VAL A 43 6.98 2.41 3.37
CA VAL A 43 5.74 3.12 3.68
C VAL A 43 4.72 2.82 2.59
N THR A 44 3.52 2.40 2.98
CA THR A 44 2.40 2.18 2.05
C THR A 44 1.25 3.07 2.44
N LEU A 45 0.79 3.91 1.50
CA LEU A 45 -0.47 4.63 1.58
C LEU A 45 -1.48 3.92 0.69
N THR A 46 -2.50 3.31 1.27
CA THR A 46 -3.63 2.77 0.52
C THR A 46 -4.68 3.87 0.38
N ALA A 47 -4.96 4.31 -0.85
CA ALA A 47 -5.90 5.40 -1.09
C ALA A 47 -6.66 5.25 -2.42
N THR A 48 -7.85 5.83 -2.50
CA THR A 48 -8.55 6.07 -3.77
C THR A 48 -8.13 7.45 -4.28
N VAL A 49 -7.50 7.48 -5.46
CA VAL A 49 -7.00 8.70 -6.11
C VAL A 49 -7.57 8.72 -7.52
N LYS A 50 -8.42 9.70 -7.82
CA LYS A 50 -9.28 9.69 -9.04
C LYS A 50 -8.70 10.48 -10.22
N THR A 51 -7.48 10.95 -10.09
CA THR A 51 -6.78 11.69 -11.13
C THR A 51 -5.31 11.31 -11.09
N ASP A 52 -4.71 11.15 -12.27
CA ASP A 52 -3.28 10.88 -12.39
C ASP A 52 -2.48 11.97 -11.67
N ASP A 53 -1.48 11.56 -10.90
CA ASP A 53 -0.69 12.46 -10.08
C ASP A 53 0.70 11.88 -9.78
N ASN A 54 1.55 12.65 -9.12
CA ASN A 54 2.84 12.21 -8.59
C ASN A 54 2.93 12.60 -7.12
N PHE A 55 2.89 11.60 -6.24
CA PHE A 55 3.04 11.82 -4.81
C PHE A 55 4.53 11.78 -4.43
N GLN A 56 4.88 12.48 -3.37
CA GLN A 56 6.24 12.50 -2.84
C GLN A 56 6.20 12.16 -1.36
N LEU A 57 7.15 11.35 -0.92
CA LEU A 57 7.39 11.10 0.50
C LEU A 57 8.76 11.63 0.86
N TYR A 58 8.82 12.58 1.78
CA TYR A 58 10.07 12.99 2.40
C TYR A 58 10.29 12.24 3.70
N TYR A 59 11.55 12.01 4.02
CA TYR A 59 11.98 11.39 5.26
C TYR A 59 13.08 12.24 5.91
N SER A 60 13.11 12.26 7.24
CA SER A 60 14.14 12.95 8.01
C SER A 60 14.65 12.06 9.13
N GLN A 61 15.96 12.02 9.33
CA GLN A 61 16.63 11.42 10.49
C GLN A 61 17.02 12.47 11.54
N ASP A 62 16.70 13.74 11.26
CA ASP A 62 17.01 14.87 12.11
C ASP A 62 15.90 15.09 13.17
N ALA A 63 16.05 16.13 13.99
CA ALA A 63 15.02 16.57 14.92
C ALA A 63 13.82 17.21 14.18
N TYR A 64 12.66 17.24 14.83
CA TYR A 64 11.38 17.65 14.24
C TYR A 64 11.41 19.01 13.51
N GLU A 65 12.12 19.99 14.08
CA GLU A 65 12.17 21.38 13.56
C GLU A 65 13.10 21.55 12.35
N VAL A 66 13.88 20.53 12.00
CA VAL A 66 14.82 20.61 10.87
C VAL A 66 14.02 20.48 9.57
N PRO A 67 14.13 21.45 8.63
CA PRO A 67 13.44 21.38 7.35
C PRO A 67 13.79 20.10 6.57
N TYR A 68 12.79 19.53 5.90
CA TYR A 68 13.00 18.43 4.96
C TYR A 68 13.89 18.87 3.79
N LYS A 69 14.72 17.93 3.32
CA LYS A 69 15.65 18.13 2.20
C LYS A 69 15.15 17.35 0.98
N GLU A 70 15.25 17.94 -0.20
CA GLU A 70 14.75 17.34 -1.45
C GLU A 70 15.43 16.00 -1.75
N GLU A 71 16.73 15.90 -1.49
CA GLU A 71 17.49 14.66 -1.67
C GLU A 71 17.00 13.51 -0.77
N ASN A 72 16.30 13.84 0.33
CA ASN A 72 15.71 12.88 1.25
C ASN A 72 14.23 12.65 0.94
N SER A 73 13.94 12.34 -0.32
CA SER A 73 12.58 12.08 -0.77
C SER A 73 12.48 10.95 -1.79
N VAL A 74 11.28 10.40 -1.94
CA VAL A 74 10.94 9.39 -2.94
C VAL A 74 9.66 9.81 -3.65
N TRP A 75 9.72 9.86 -4.98
CA TRP A 75 8.58 10.14 -5.83
C TRP A 75 7.87 8.86 -6.25
N MET A 76 6.54 8.91 -6.34
CA MET A 76 5.71 7.80 -6.82
C MET A 76 4.61 8.33 -7.75
N ALA A 77 4.61 7.84 -8.99
CA ALA A 77 3.51 8.10 -9.91
C ALA A 77 2.26 7.34 -9.45
N VAL A 78 1.14 8.04 -9.37
CA VAL A 78 -0.16 7.49 -8.97
C VAL A 78 -1.09 7.58 -10.17
N LYS A 79 -1.65 6.45 -10.58
CA LYS A 79 -2.64 6.40 -11.66
C LYS A 79 -4.05 6.53 -11.12
N ALA A 80 -4.92 7.22 -11.85
CA ALA A 80 -6.31 7.33 -11.49
C ALA A 80 -6.94 5.94 -11.31
N ASN A 81 -7.60 5.72 -10.18
CA ASN A 81 -8.28 4.48 -9.86
C ASN A 81 -9.53 4.78 -9.02
N GLU A 82 -10.67 4.21 -9.41
CA GLU A 82 -11.92 4.32 -8.65
C GLU A 82 -11.90 3.45 -7.38
N ASN A 83 -11.02 2.44 -7.34
CA ASN A 83 -10.82 1.58 -6.18
C ASN A 83 -9.58 2.02 -5.39
N PRO A 84 -9.52 1.69 -4.08
CA PRO A 84 -8.29 1.87 -3.30
C PRO A 84 -7.11 1.13 -3.94
N GLN A 85 -5.96 1.80 -4.02
CA GLN A 85 -4.71 1.26 -4.52
C GLN A 85 -3.59 1.51 -3.51
N ASP A 86 -2.56 0.66 -3.52
CA ASP A 86 -1.38 0.82 -2.70
C ASP A 86 -0.35 1.72 -3.41
N ILE A 87 0.03 2.80 -2.75
CA ILE A 87 1.10 3.70 -3.16
C ILE A 87 2.28 3.41 -2.24
N VAL A 88 3.31 2.75 -2.79
CA VAL A 88 4.42 2.16 -2.01
C VAL A 88 5.69 3.00 -2.17
N PHE A 89 6.15 3.59 -1.08
CA PHE A 89 7.43 4.30 -1.00
C PHE A 89 8.45 3.40 -0.31
N ASN A 90 9.48 2.98 -1.06
CA ASN A 90 10.63 2.27 -0.49
C ASN A 90 11.73 3.29 -0.21
N LEU A 91 12.08 3.47 1.05
CA LEU A 91 13.21 4.32 1.42
C LEU A 91 14.53 3.63 1.00
N PRO A 92 15.64 4.37 0.88
CA PRO A 92 16.94 3.76 0.60
C PRO A 92 17.34 2.71 1.65
N GLU A 93 18.30 1.86 1.29
CA GLU A 93 18.90 0.90 2.23
C GLU A 93 19.43 1.63 3.48
N ASP A 94 19.26 0.99 4.64
CA ASP A 94 19.69 1.48 5.96
C ASP A 94 19.12 2.86 6.41
N VAL A 95 18.17 3.43 5.67
CA VAL A 95 17.46 4.64 6.08
C VAL A 95 16.29 4.30 6.97
N ILE A 96 16.31 4.83 8.19
CA ILE A 96 15.21 4.76 9.15
C ILE A 96 14.76 6.19 9.45
N PRO A 97 13.53 6.60 9.09
CA PRO A 97 13.06 7.95 9.34
C PRO A 97 12.73 8.16 10.83
N ASN A 98 13.01 9.34 11.36
CA ASN A 98 12.36 9.85 12.56
C ASN A 98 11.01 10.49 12.20
N TYR A 99 10.97 11.25 11.11
CA TYR A 99 9.79 11.98 10.66
C TYR A 99 9.58 11.80 9.16
N ILE A 100 8.31 11.87 8.76
CA ILE A 100 7.84 11.68 7.39
C ILE A 100 6.93 12.85 7.00
N ARG A 101 7.08 13.35 5.78
CA ARG A 101 6.11 14.23 5.12
C ARG A 101 5.57 13.52 3.88
N ILE A 102 4.27 13.56 3.67
CA ILE A 102 3.65 13.00 2.47
C ILE A 102 2.96 14.12 1.71
N ASP A 103 3.37 14.31 0.47
CA ASP A 103 2.85 15.33 -0.43
C ASP A 103 1.86 14.65 -1.38
N PHE A 104 0.62 15.12 -1.35
CA PHE A 104 -0.55 14.53 -2.00
C PHE A 104 -0.70 15.02 -3.44
N GLY A 105 0.43 15.15 -4.14
CA GLY A 105 0.44 15.44 -5.56
C GLY A 105 0.92 16.82 -5.94
N THR A 106 1.10 16.97 -7.25
CA THR A 106 1.42 18.23 -7.93
C THR A 106 0.31 18.63 -8.92
N ASN A 107 -0.69 17.75 -9.12
CA ASN A 107 -1.80 18.01 -10.01
C ASN A 107 -2.89 18.84 -9.34
N GLU A 108 -2.99 20.11 -9.74
CA GLU A 108 -3.95 21.06 -9.17
C GLU A 108 -5.43 20.70 -9.42
N GLU A 109 -5.70 19.82 -10.41
CA GLU A 109 -7.03 19.29 -10.71
C GLU A 109 -7.36 18.03 -9.88
N GLN A 110 -6.48 17.65 -8.94
CA GLN A 110 -6.69 16.52 -8.06
C GLN A 110 -7.99 16.68 -7.27
N LYS A 111 -8.80 15.63 -7.31
CA LYS A 111 -10.10 15.57 -6.65
C LYS A 111 -9.96 15.15 -5.20
N GLU A 112 -11.08 14.82 -4.57
CA GLU A 112 -11.06 14.20 -3.27
C GLU A 112 -10.26 12.90 -3.29
N ILE A 113 -9.37 12.76 -2.30
CA ILE A 113 -8.60 11.55 -2.02
C ILE A 113 -9.22 10.88 -0.81
N ILE A 114 -9.44 9.56 -0.90
CA ILE A 114 -9.98 8.76 0.19
C ILE A 114 -8.88 7.88 0.75
N ILE A 115 -8.43 8.18 1.97
CA ILE A 115 -7.37 7.43 2.65
C ILE A 115 -7.97 6.18 3.30
N LYS A 116 -7.48 4.99 2.97
CA LYS A 116 -7.93 3.72 3.53
C LYS A 116 -6.98 3.13 4.55
N ASN A 117 -5.68 3.25 4.31
CA ASN A 117 -4.68 2.75 5.23
C ASN A 117 -3.37 3.52 5.09
N PHE A 118 -2.67 3.64 6.19
CA PHE A 118 -1.26 3.97 6.21
C PHE A 118 -0.51 2.86 6.93
N LYS A 119 0.55 2.34 6.30
CA LYS A 119 1.34 1.24 6.84
C LYS A 119 2.82 1.56 6.78
N MET A 120 3.54 1.21 7.83
CA MET A 120 5.00 1.17 7.85
C MET A 120 5.44 -0.28 8.07
N LYS A 121 6.48 -0.70 7.36
CA LYS A 121 7.09 -2.01 7.53
C LYS A 121 8.60 -1.87 7.60
N TYR A 122 9.20 -2.58 8.54
CA TYR A 122 10.64 -2.74 8.65
C TYR A 122 10.94 -4.16 9.11
N TYR A 123 11.65 -4.92 8.27
CA TYR A 123 11.81 -6.37 8.43
C TYR A 123 10.45 -7.09 8.68
N SER A 124 10.31 -7.76 9.83
CA SER A 124 9.12 -8.53 10.22
C SER A 124 8.11 -7.71 11.02
N LYS A 125 8.44 -6.47 11.39
CA LYS A 125 7.57 -5.59 12.17
C LYS A 125 6.81 -4.64 11.25
N SER A 126 5.58 -4.32 11.65
CA SER A 126 4.77 -3.35 10.94
C SER A 126 3.86 -2.59 11.88
N PHE A 127 3.51 -1.38 11.47
CA PHE A 127 2.50 -0.53 12.09
C PHE A 127 1.44 -0.18 11.03
N GLU A 128 0.17 -0.10 11.43
CA GLU A 128 -0.94 0.31 10.55
C GLU A 128 -1.86 1.33 11.23
N ALA A 129 -2.30 2.33 10.47
CA ALA A 129 -3.32 3.31 10.83
C ALA A 129 -4.42 3.31 9.75
N LYS A 130 -5.53 2.62 10.04
CA LYS A 130 -6.66 2.44 9.11
C LYS A 130 -7.62 3.61 9.15
N ASP A 131 -8.14 3.97 7.97
CA ASP A 131 -9.14 5.01 7.77
C ASP A 131 -8.78 6.28 8.57
N SER A 132 -9.71 6.75 9.41
CA SER A 132 -9.59 8.02 10.14
C SER A 132 -8.47 8.03 11.18
N LEU A 133 -7.90 6.87 11.53
CA LEU A 133 -6.74 6.80 12.42
C LEU A 133 -5.51 7.46 11.83
N PHE A 134 -5.43 7.62 10.50
CA PHE A 134 -4.38 8.38 9.83
C PHE A 134 -4.18 9.77 10.46
N PHE A 135 -5.28 10.46 10.77
CA PHE A 135 -5.27 11.81 11.33
C PHE A 135 -4.83 11.90 12.80
N ASN A 136 -4.52 10.78 13.45
CA ASN A 136 -3.88 10.77 14.77
C ASN A 136 -2.35 10.92 14.66
N TYR A 137 -1.81 10.71 13.46
CA TYR A 137 -0.38 10.64 13.20
C TYR A 137 0.10 11.74 12.25
N PHE A 138 -0.81 12.37 11.52
CA PHE A 138 -0.50 13.34 10.49
C PHE A 138 -1.35 14.60 10.60
N ILE A 139 -0.72 15.76 10.38
CA ILE A 139 -1.38 17.08 10.33
C ILE A 139 -1.25 17.66 8.92
N PRO A 140 -2.37 18.08 8.29
CA PRO A 140 -2.34 18.75 6.99
C PRO A 140 -1.80 20.17 7.08
N ASN A 141 -1.23 20.66 5.97
CA ASN A 141 -1.01 22.10 5.79
C ASN A 141 -2.28 22.83 5.28
N ASP A 142 -2.12 24.09 4.89
CA ASP A 142 -3.17 24.97 4.39
C ASP A 142 -3.66 24.67 2.96
N CYS A 143 -3.03 23.73 2.26
CA CYS A 143 -3.42 23.27 0.92
C CYS A 143 -4.28 21.99 0.97
N VAL A 144 -4.59 21.47 2.17
CA VAL A 144 -5.42 20.27 2.36
C VAL A 144 -6.56 20.53 3.33
N LYS A 145 -7.78 20.19 2.90
CA LYS A 145 -8.98 20.25 3.73
C LYS A 145 -9.45 18.84 4.03
N ILE A 146 -9.66 18.53 5.32
CA ILE A 146 -10.36 17.31 5.72
C ILE A 146 -11.86 17.56 5.51
N VAL A 147 -12.42 16.96 4.45
CA VAL A 147 -13.83 17.13 4.06
C VAL A 147 -14.73 16.27 4.95
N ASP A 148 -14.33 15.02 5.17
CA ASP A 148 -15.01 14.08 6.06
C ASP A 148 -13.98 13.25 6.81
N LYS A 149 -13.77 13.57 8.09
CA LYS A 149 -12.81 12.86 8.94
C LYS A 149 -13.20 11.39 9.15
N LYS A 150 -14.49 11.07 9.26
CA LYS A 150 -14.97 9.71 9.56
C LYS A 150 -14.70 8.77 8.39
N ASN A 151 -14.91 9.25 7.18
CA ASN A 151 -14.69 8.50 5.94
C ASN A 151 -13.32 8.74 5.30
N SER A 152 -12.45 9.50 5.97
CA SER A 152 -11.08 9.81 5.55
C SER A 152 -10.98 10.49 4.19
N ILE A 153 -11.91 11.41 3.93
CA ILE A 153 -11.98 12.16 2.68
C ILE A 153 -11.26 13.48 2.87
N VAL A 154 -10.26 13.72 2.04
CA VAL A 154 -9.50 14.98 1.99
C VAL A 154 -9.60 15.59 0.60
N GLN A 155 -9.54 16.91 0.54
CA GLN A 155 -9.49 17.66 -0.70
C GLN A 155 -8.24 18.52 -0.72
N THR A 156 -7.47 18.43 -1.81
CA THR A 156 -6.36 19.34 -2.08
C THR A 156 -6.86 20.57 -2.81
N PHE A 157 -6.31 21.75 -2.54
CA PHE A 157 -6.75 22.98 -3.20
C PHE A 157 -5.65 24.05 -3.20
N LYS A 158 -5.77 25.01 -4.11
CA LYS A 158 -4.94 26.23 -4.12
C LYS A 158 -5.35 27.17 -3.00
N THR A 159 -4.38 27.70 -2.27
CA THR A 159 -4.64 28.81 -1.35
C THR A 159 -5.09 30.06 -2.10
N LYS A 160 -5.58 31.08 -1.37
CA LYS A 160 -6.01 32.35 -1.97
C LYS A 160 -4.86 33.09 -2.67
N GLU A 161 -3.64 32.84 -2.22
CA GLU A 161 -2.38 33.38 -2.74
C GLU A 161 -1.87 32.59 -3.95
N GLY A 162 -2.60 31.54 -4.37
CA GLY A 162 -2.27 30.72 -5.54
C GLY A 162 -1.27 29.60 -5.30
N LYS A 163 -0.88 29.34 -4.05
CA LYS A 163 0.01 28.25 -3.68
C LYS A 163 -0.73 26.91 -3.79
N TYR A 164 -0.13 25.90 -4.43
CA TYR A 164 -0.59 24.52 -4.43
C TYR A 164 0.57 23.61 -3.97
N ASP A 165 0.45 23.06 -2.78
CA ASP A 165 1.47 22.22 -2.15
C ASP A 165 0.82 21.35 -1.06
N PRO A 166 -0.11 20.45 -1.42
CA PRO A 166 -0.89 19.68 -0.45
C PRO A 166 -0.02 18.66 0.26
N LEU A 167 0.17 18.80 1.57
CA LEU A 167 1.03 17.89 2.32
C LEU A 167 0.53 17.61 3.74
N PHE A 168 1.03 16.52 4.29
CA PHE A 168 0.84 16.08 5.66
C PHE A 168 2.18 15.88 6.36
N TYR A 169 2.33 16.47 7.54
CA TYR A 169 3.49 16.25 8.42
C TYR A 169 3.18 15.17 9.45
N SER A 170 4.11 14.25 9.66
CA SER A 170 4.03 13.29 10.76
C SER A 170 4.26 13.95 12.11
N GLU A 171 3.51 13.53 13.12
CA GLU A 171 3.62 14.01 14.49
C GLU A 171 4.46 13.08 15.38
N LYS A 172 4.72 13.52 16.62
CA LYS A 172 5.41 12.71 17.64
C LYS A 172 4.78 11.31 17.79
N ALA A 173 3.45 11.20 17.67
CA ALA A 173 2.77 9.92 17.77
C ALA A 173 3.25 8.92 16.71
N LEU A 174 3.59 9.38 15.49
CA LEU A 174 4.11 8.50 14.45
C LEU A 174 5.58 8.15 14.73
N TYR A 175 6.38 9.14 15.13
CA TYR A 175 7.76 8.92 15.56
C TYR A 175 7.83 7.80 16.60
N ASP A 176 6.98 7.84 17.64
CA ASP A 176 6.93 6.82 18.68
C ASP A 176 6.63 5.42 18.10
N GLN A 177 5.76 5.31 17.08
CA GLN A 177 5.48 4.04 16.38
C GLN A 177 6.67 3.57 15.54
N ILE A 178 7.38 4.49 14.88
CA ILE A 178 8.60 4.15 14.15
C ILE A 178 9.62 3.53 15.11
N GLN A 179 9.84 4.15 16.27
CA GLN A 179 10.75 3.64 17.30
C GLN A 179 10.36 2.25 17.83
N LEU A 180 9.09 1.85 17.76
CA LEU A 180 8.63 0.52 18.16
C LEU A 180 8.92 -0.57 17.11
N ILE A 181 8.85 -0.22 15.82
CA ILE A 181 9.05 -1.19 14.74
C ILE A 181 10.51 -1.38 14.33
N VAL A 182 11.41 -0.47 14.74
CA VAL A 182 12.86 -0.52 14.44
C VAL A 182 13.73 -1.04 15.58
N LYS A 183 13.17 -1.13 16.78
CA LYS A 183 13.74 -1.93 17.89
C LYS A 183 13.55 -3.41 17.61
#